data_AF-A0A2D8EUU3-F1
#
_entry.id   AF-A0A2D8EUU3-F1
#
_cell.length_a   1.000
_cell.length_b   1.000
_cell.length_c   1.000
_cell.angle_alpha   90.00
_cell.angle_beta   90.00
_cell.angle_gamma   90.00
#
_symmetry.space_group_name_H-M   'P 1'
#
loop_
_entity.id
_entity.type
_entity.pdbx_description
1 polymer ?
#
loop_
_entity_poly.entity_id
_entity_poly.type
_entity_poly.pdbx_seq_one_letter_code
_entity_poly.pdbx_strand_id
1 'polypeptide(L)' 'MKTKLRTLIKDLNAKNAPPDGWSPKDRVQDKPEAGKVYALTGGPGSRCIANGNSWKESEVSPEQQDPGEAT' A
#
# COMPACT_ATOMS: atom_id res chain seq x y z
N MET A 1 24.71 -13.83 -16.96
CA MET A 1 23.30 -14.00 -16.52
C MET A 1 22.57 -12.69 -16.18
N LYS A 2 23.23 -11.63 -15.69
CA LYS A 2 22.59 -10.33 -15.36
C LYS A 2 21.98 -9.59 -16.57
N THR A 3 22.42 -9.88 -17.79
CA THR A 3 21.92 -9.26 -19.04
C THR A 3 20.54 -9.75 -19.43
N LYS A 4 20.26 -11.06 -19.33
CA LYS A 4 18.94 -11.64 -19.66
C LYS A 4 17.83 -11.08 -18.77
N LEU A 5 18.10 -10.96 -17.46
CA LEU A 5 17.15 -10.37 -16.51
C LEU A 5 16.85 -8.90 -16.83
N ARG A 6 17.88 -8.10 -17.16
CA ARG A 6 17.69 -6.69 -17.55
C ARG A 6 16.85 -6.55 -18.82
N THR A 7 17.07 -7.40 -19.81
CA THR A 7 16.24 -7.41 -21.03
C THR A 7 14.80 -7.76 -20.72
N LEU A 8 14.57 -8.82 -19.94
CA LEU A 8 13.23 -9.24 -19.55
C LEU A 8 12.46 -8.13 -18.81
N ILE A 9 13.12 -7.43 -17.88
CA ILE A 9 12.52 -6.31 -17.14
C ILE A 9 12.13 -5.18 -18.10
N LYS A 10 12.99 -4.83 -19.06
CA LYS A 10 12.70 -3.78 -20.04
C LYS A 10 11.50 -4.14 -20.91
N ASP A 11 11.46 -5.37 -21.43
CA ASP A 11 10.38 -5.84 -22.28
C ASP A 11 9.05 -5.88 -21.52
N LEU A 12 9.07 -6.34 -20.26
CA LEU A 12 7.89 -6.42 -19.42
C LEU A 12 7.37 -5.02 -19.06
N ASN A 13 8.26 -4.08 -18.76
CA ASN A 13 7.86 -2.70 -18.52
C ASN A 13 7.28 -2.03 -19.77
N ALA A 14 7.87 -2.26 -20.94
CA ALA A 14 7.37 -1.71 -22.20
C ALA A 14 5.98 -2.26 -22.58
N LYS A 15 5.72 -3.55 -22.34
CA LYS A 15 4.43 -4.18 -22.62
C LYS A 15 3.30 -3.76 -21.70
N ASN A 16 3.61 -3.32 -20.47
CA ASN A 16 2.63 -2.94 -19.46
C ASN A 16 2.53 -1.43 -19.24
N ALA A 17 3.37 -0.63 -19.90
CA ALA A 17 3.30 0.82 -19.79
C ALA A 17 2.08 1.38 -20.57
N PRO A 18 1.48 2.48 -20.10
CA PRO A 18 0.53 3.24 -20.88
C PRO A 18 1.15 3.69 -22.22
N PRO A 19 0.34 3.99 -23.27
CA PRO A 19 0.85 4.47 -24.57
C PRO A 19 1.75 5.70 -24.47
N ASP A 20 1.45 6.60 -23.52
CA ASP A 20 2.21 7.82 -23.25
C ASP A 20 3.28 7.65 -22.16
N GLY A 21 3.53 6.40 -21.74
CA GLY A 21 4.45 6.05 -20.67
C GLY A 21 3.89 6.32 -19.26
N TRP A 22 4.70 5.98 -18.26
CA TRP A 22 4.40 6.24 -16.85
C TRP A 22 4.70 7.69 -16.50
N SER A 23 3.74 8.35 -15.87
CA SER A 23 3.85 9.72 -15.42
C SER A 23 3.71 9.82 -13.90
N PRO A 24 4.09 10.96 -13.27
CA PRO A 24 3.99 11.10 -11.81
C PRO A 24 2.59 10.89 -11.23
N LYS A 25 1.53 11.19 -12.00
CA LYS A 25 0.12 10.96 -11.59
C LYS A 25 -0.23 9.48 -11.47
N ASP A 26 0.51 8.59 -12.13
CA ASP A 26 0.25 7.14 -12.13
C ASP A 26 0.91 6.45 -10.92
N ARG A 27 1.68 7.20 -10.11
CA ARG A 27 2.26 6.69 -8.88
C ARG A 27 1.17 6.47 -7.84
N VAL A 28 1.16 5.27 -7.24
CA VAL A 28 0.35 4.96 -6.06
C VAL A 28 0.81 5.86 -4.90
N GLN A 29 -0.06 6.79 -4.50
CA GLN A 29 0.20 7.77 -3.43
C GLN A 29 -0.13 7.19 -2.05
N ASP A 30 -1.24 6.45 -1.96
CA ASP A 30 -1.71 5.84 -0.72
C ASP A 30 -1.14 4.43 -0.58
N LYS A 31 -0.09 4.30 0.22
CA LYS A 31 0.64 3.06 0.45
C LYS A 31 1.12 3.01 1.91
N PRO A 32 1.42 1.83 2.47
CA PRO A 32 1.89 1.76 3.85
C PRO A 32 3.28 2.39 3.96
N GLU A 33 3.46 3.18 5.01
CA GLU A 33 4.75 3.75 5.40
C GLU A 33 5.38 2.92 6.52
N ALA A 34 6.71 2.79 6.48
CA ALA A 34 7.45 2.05 7.49
C ALA A 34 7.32 2.70 8.87
N GLY A 35 7.12 1.88 9.92
CA GLY A 35 7.00 2.35 11.30
C GLY A 35 5.59 2.77 11.71
N LYS A 36 4.62 2.79 10.78
CA LYS A 36 3.21 3.03 11.08
C LYS A 36 2.43 1.74 11.23
N VAL A 37 1.38 1.77 12.05
CA VAL A 37 0.46 0.65 12.28
C VAL A 37 -0.89 0.99 11.67
N TYR A 38 -1.51 0.01 11.01
CA TYR A 38 -2.77 0.19 10.31
C TYR A 38 -3.77 -0.89 10.72
N ALA A 39 -5.02 -0.51 10.91
CA ALA A 39 -6.10 -1.45 11.24
C ALA A 39 -6.50 -2.25 9.99
N LEU A 40 -6.24 -3.56 10.01
CA LEU A 40 -6.61 -4.45 8.91
C LEU A 40 -8.11 -4.78 8.91
N THR A 41 -8.68 -5.01 10.10
CA THR A 41 -10.10 -5.36 10.29
C THR A 41 -10.71 -4.48 11.39
N GLY A 42 -12.03 -4.45 11.48
CA GLY A 42 -12.77 -3.65 12.45
C GLY A 42 -14.28 -3.87 12.33
N GLY A 43 -15.04 -3.30 13.27
CA GLY A 43 -16.50 -3.35 13.21
C GLY A 43 -17.08 -2.56 12.02
N PRO A 44 -18.39 -2.69 11.77
CA PRO A 44 -19.08 -1.86 10.77
C PRO A 44 -18.83 -0.37 11.02
N GLY A 45 -18.36 0.36 10.00
CA GLY A 45 -18.07 1.78 10.10
C GLY A 45 -16.73 2.14 10.76
N SER A 46 -15.95 1.15 11.24
CA SER A 46 -14.60 1.40 11.73
C SER A 46 -13.65 1.79 10.59
N ARG A 47 -12.64 2.61 10.92
CA ARG A 47 -11.58 3.01 9.98
C ARG A 47 -10.54 1.92 9.85
N CYS A 48 -10.79 0.96 8.95
CA CYS A 48 -9.89 -0.15 8.66
C CYS A 48 -9.85 -0.47 7.16
N ILE A 49 -8.79 -1.16 6.74
CA ILE A 49 -8.55 -1.52 5.34
C ILE A 49 -9.67 -2.40 4.79
N ALA A 50 -10.17 -3.37 5.57
CA ALA A 50 -11.27 -4.25 5.15
C ALA A 50 -12.58 -3.49 4.84
N ASN A 51 -12.78 -2.32 5.44
CA ASN A 51 -13.94 -1.46 5.17
C ASN A 51 -13.72 -0.51 3.98
N GLY A 52 -12.61 -0.64 3.25
CA GLY A 52 -12.31 0.18 2.06
C GLY A 52 -11.67 1.54 2.37
N ASN A 53 -11.20 1.76 3.60
CA ASN A 53 -10.47 2.97 3.95
C ASN A 53 -9.05 2.94 3.37
N SER A 54 -8.48 4.12 3.12
CA SER A 54 -7.08 4.29 2.73
C SER A 54 -6.11 3.83 3.82
N TRP A 55 -4.83 3.68 3.47
CA TRP A 55 -3.77 3.45 4.45
C TRP A 55 -3.75 4.58 5.47
N LYS A 56 -3.79 5.83 5.01
CA LYS A 56 -3.81 7.00 5.90
C LYS A 56 -5.02 7.02 6.85
N GLU A 57 -6.21 6.67 6.38
CA GLU A 57 -7.41 6.66 7.22
C GLU A 57 -7.42 5.51 8.23
N SER A 58 -6.76 4.41 7.90
CA SER A 58 -6.67 3.22 8.74
C SER A 58 -5.49 3.26 9.73
N GLU A 59 -4.70 4.33 9.74
CA GLU A 59 -3.56 4.50 10.64
C GLU A 59 -4.03 4.55 12.10
N VAL A 60 -3.43 3.72 12.95
CA VAL A 60 -3.73 3.63 14.37
C VAL A 60 -2.67 4.40 15.13
N SER A 61 -3.10 5.42 15.87
CA SER A 61 -2.21 6.17 16.76
C SER A 61 -1.90 5.34 18.02
N PRO A 62 -0.71 5.49 18.63
CA PRO A 62 -0.35 4.72 19.82
C PRO A 62 -1.31 4.94 21.00
N GLU A 63 -2.01 6.09 21.08
CA GLU A 63 -3.04 6.34 22.09
C GLU A 63 -4.35 5.57 21.82
N GLN A 64 -4.56 5.11 20.59
CA GLN A 64 -5.72 4.30 20.17
C GLN A 64 -5.41 2.81 20.22
N GLN A 65 -4.14 2.43 20.42
CA GLN A 65 -3.78 1.08 20.82
C GLN A 65 -4.14 0.92 22.30
N ASP A 66 -5.37 0.49 22.55
CA ASP A 66 -5.83 0.14 23.89
C ASP A 66 -4.88 -0.92 24.47
N PRO A 67 -4.19 -0.67 25.61
CA PRO A 67 -3.32 -1.66 26.24
C PRO A 67 -4.08 -2.84 26.89
N GLY A 68 -5.40 -2.95 26.66
CA GLY A 68 -6.32 -3.75 27.47
C GLY A 68 -6.70 -5.16 26.99
N GLU A 69 -6.19 -5.70 25.87
CA GLU A 69 -6.58 -7.06 25.43
C GLU A 69 -5.37 -7.96 25.17
N ALA A 70 -4.74 -8.37 26.27
CA ALA A 70 -3.94 -9.58 26.35
C ALA A 70 -4.26 -10.28 27.69
N THR A 71 -5.34 -11.06 27.70
CA THR A 71 -5.57 -12.13 28.68
C THR A 71 -5.97 -13.39 27.95
#